data_AF-H2BMX5-F1
#
_entry.id   AF-H2BMX5-F1
#
_cell.length_a   1.000
_cell.length_b   1.000
_cell.length_c   1.000
_cell.angle_alpha   90.00
_cell.angle_beta   90.00
_cell.angle_gamma   90.00
#
_symmetry.space_group_name_H-M   'P 1'
#
loop_
_entity.id
_entity.type
_entity.pdbx_description
1 polymer ?
#
loop_
_entity_poly.entity_id
_entity_poly.type
_entity_poly.pdbx_seq_one_letter_code
_entity_poly.pdbx_strand_id
1 'polypeptide(L)'
;GLDIALGIGGLPKGRIVEIYGPESSGKTTLTLQVIAECQKMGGTAAFIDAEHALDPGYAQKLGVNVDDLIVSQPDTGEQALEITDMLVRSAAVDVVIIDSVAALTPKAEIEGEMGDTHVGLQARLMSQALRKLTANIKRSNTLVIFINQIRMK
;
A
#
# COMPACT_ATOMS: atom_id res chain seq x y z
N GLY A 1 18.60 0.33 -11.81
CA GLY A 1 18.81 -1.12 -11.58
C GLY A 1 17.51 -1.88 -11.75
N LEU A 2 16.54 -1.63 -10.84
CA LEU A 2 15.22 -2.25 -10.88
C LEU A 2 14.46 -1.98 -12.20
N ASP A 3 14.42 -0.75 -12.68
CA ASP A 3 13.69 -0.39 -13.91
C ASP A 3 14.14 -1.17 -15.15
N ILE A 4 15.46 -1.44 -15.23
CA ILE A 4 16.05 -2.25 -16.30
C ILE A 4 15.59 -3.71 -16.15
N ALA A 5 15.62 -4.25 -14.93
CA ALA A 5 15.19 -5.62 -14.66
C ALA A 5 13.69 -5.83 -14.94
N LEU A 6 12.86 -4.80 -14.75
CA LEU A 6 11.43 -4.84 -15.08
C LEU A 6 11.15 -4.84 -16.58
N GLY A 7 12.11 -4.45 -17.43
CA GLY A 7 12.01 -4.48 -18.90
C GLY A 7 11.07 -3.43 -19.51
N ILE A 8 10.24 -2.77 -18.70
CA ILE A 8 9.31 -1.71 -19.12
C ILE A 8 9.70 -0.32 -18.59
N GLY A 9 10.87 -0.22 -17.95
CA GLY A 9 11.42 1.06 -17.47
C GLY A 9 10.83 1.58 -16.15
N GLY A 10 10.07 0.77 -15.41
CA GLY A 10 9.53 1.13 -14.10
C GLY A 10 8.31 0.31 -13.71
N LEU A 11 7.62 0.74 -12.65
CA LEU A 11 6.37 0.10 -12.21
C LEU A 11 5.18 0.52 -13.09
N PRO A 12 4.31 -0.41 -13.49
CA PRO A 12 3.22 -0.11 -14.42
C PRO A 12 2.07 0.64 -13.73
N LYS A 13 1.75 1.85 -14.21
CA LYS A 13 0.54 2.58 -13.77
C LYS A 13 -0.75 1.83 -14.09
N GLY A 14 -1.80 2.07 -13.30
CA GLY A 14 -3.10 1.41 -13.44
C GLY A 14 -3.06 -0.09 -13.15
N ARG A 15 -2.12 -0.53 -12.31
CA ARG A 15 -1.93 -1.94 -11.89
C ARG A 15 -1.68 -2.03 -10.39
N ILE A 16 -1.82 -3.25 -9.89
CA ILE A 16 -1.41 -3.64 -8.54
C ILE A 16 -0.02 -4.24 -8.62
N VAL A 17 0.86 -3.84 -7.70
CA VAL A 17 2.20 -4.39 -7.50
C VAL A 17 2.30 -4.87 -6.06
N GLU A 18 2.99 -5.98 -5.84
CA GLU A 18 3.31 -6.47 -4.50
C GLU A 18 4.83 -6.46 -4.32
N ILE A 19 5.30 -5.88 -3.21
CA ILE A 19 6.69 -5.92 -2.78
C ILE A 19 6.73 -6.69 -1.46
N TYR A 20 7.32 -7.88 -1.48
CA TYR A 20 7.44 -8.73 -0.32
C TYR A 20 8.89 -9.11 -0.03
N GLY A 21 9.18 -9.42 1.23
CA GLY A 21 10.53 -9.72 1.68
C GLY A 21 10.64 -9.75 3.21
N PRO A 22 11.79 -10.19 3.73
CA PRO A 22 12.07 -10.18 5.17
C PRO A 22 11.91 -8.80 5.79
N GLU A 23 11.76 -8.73 7.11
CA GLU A 23 11.88 -7.47 7.83
C GLU A 23 13.20 -6.77 7.51
N SER A 24 13.18 -5.44 7.48
CA SER A 24 14.36 -4.62 7.17
C SER A 24 15.01 -4.88 5.80
N SER A 25 14.35 -5.59 4.87
CA SER A 25 14.89 -5.83 3.53
C SER A 25 14.79 -4.63 2.57
N GLY A 26 14.37 -3.46 3.07
CA GLY A 26 14.23 -2.23 2.27
C GLY A 26 12.89 -2.07 1.54
N LYS A 27 11.83 -2.81 1.90
CA LYS A 27 10.51 -2.73 1.25
C LYS A 27 9.94 -1.31 1.32
N THR A 28 9.81 -0.76 2.53
CA THR A 28 9.29 0.60 2.75
C THR A 28 10.21 1.64 2.11
N THR A 29 11.54 1.50 2.23
CA THR A 29 12.52 2.35 1.55
C THR A 29 12.29 2.40 0.04
N LEU A 30 12.09 1.25 -0.62
CA LEU A 30 11.81 1.19 -2.05
C LEU A 30 10.49 1.90 -2.39
N THR A 31 9.44 1.72 -1.60
CA THR A 31 8.16 2.40 -1.84
C THR A 31 8.24 3.91 -1.63
N LEU A 32 9.02 4.38 -0.65
CA LEU A 32 9.26 5.81 -0.44
C LEU A 32 10.04 6.44 -1.60
N GLN A 33 10.96 5.70 -2.22
CA GLN A 33 11.60 6.15 -3.47
C GLN A 33 10.61 6.23 -4.64
N VAL A 34 9.68 5.29 -4.76
CA VAL A 34 8.60 5.37 -5.77
C VAL A 34 7.72 6.61 -5.55
N ILE A 35 7.38 6.91 -4.29
CA ILE A 35 6.65 8.14 -3.93
C ILE A 35 7.45 9.38 -4.32
N ALA A 36 8.73 9.44 -3.95
CA ALA A 36 9.59 10.57 -4.26
C ALA A 36 9.68 10.82 -5.78
N GLU A 37 9.86 9.77 -6.59
CA GLU A 37 9.87 9.89 -8.05
C GLU A 37 8.50 10.33 -8.60
N CYS A 38 7.39 9.82 -8.05
CA CYS A 38 6.06 10.27 -8.42
C CYS A 38 5.86 11.77 -8.17
N GLN A 39 6.24 12.24 -6.98
CA GLN A 39 6.12 13.66 -6.61
C GLN A 39 7.04 14.56 -7.43
N LYS A 40 8.26 14.12 -7.74
CA LYS A 40 9.17 14.84 -8.65
C LYS A 40 8.57 15.03 -10.05
N MET A 41 7.75 14.11 -10.50
CA MET A 41 7.01 14.20 -11.77
C MET A 41 5.72 15.03 -11.65
N GLY A 42 5.45 15.65 -10.49
CA GLY A 42 4.25 16.43 -10.21
C GLY A 42 3.01 15.58 -9.89
N GLY A 43 3.18 14.27 -9.66
CA GLY A 43 2.09 13.37 -9.31
C GLY A 43 1.76 13.37 -7.82
N THR A 44 0.55 12.95 -7.48
CA THR A 44 0.08 12.88 -6.09
C THR A 44 0.23 11.47 -5.54
N ALA A 45 0.73 11.34 -4.32
CA ALA A 45 0.95 10.05 -3.66
C ALA A 45 0.17 9.95 -2.34
N ALA A 46 -0.22 8.72 -2.00
CA ALA A 46 -0.81 8.39 -0.72
C ALA A 46 -0.12 7.18 -0.08
N PHE A 47 -0.05 7.18 1.25
CA PHE A 47 0.52 6.13 2.06
C PHE A 47 -0.50 5.70 3.14
N ILE A 48 -0.95 4.46 3.04
CA ILE A 48 -1.81 3.80 4.03
C ILE A 48 -0.89 3.06 5.00
N ASP A 49 -0.61 3.70 6.14
CA ASP A 49 0.29 3.22 7.19
C ASP A 49 -0.52 2.36 8.17
N ALA A 50 -0.78 1.11 7.81
CA ALA A 50 -1.44 0.13 8.68
C ALA A 50 -0.48 -0.44 9.74
N GLU A 51 0.85 -0.40 9.52
CA GLU A 51 1.85 -0.80 10.51
C GLU A 51 2.16 0.30 11.55
N HIS A 52 1.66 1.52 11.36
CA HIS A 52 1.91 2.69 12.22
C HIS A 52 3.43 2.96 12.39
N ALA A 53 4.20 2.71 11.33
CA ALA A 53 5.65 2.64 11.37
C ALA A 53 6.35 3.64 10.43
N LEU A 54 5.59 4.49 9.72
CA LEU A 54 6.16 5.49 8.83
C LEU A 54 6.91 6.57 9.64
N ASP A 55 8.19 6.77 9.33
CA ASP A 55 9.00 7.89 9.85
C ASP A 55 9.04 9.04 8.82
N PRO A 56 8.37 10.18 9.10
CA PRO A 56 8.39 11.37 8.24
C PRO A 56 9.80 11.91 7.96
N GLY A 57 10.67 11.91 8.96
CA GLY A 57 12.03 12.42 8.84
C GLY A 57 12.90 11.53 7.96
N TYR A 58 12.70 10.21 8.02
CA TYR A 58 13.34 9.28 7.09
C TYR A 58 12.80 9.42 5.66
N ALA A 59 11.47 9.53 5.49
CA ALA A 59 10.85 9.76 4.18
C ALA A 59 11.38 11.03 3.51
N GLN A 60 11.48 12.14 4.25
CA GLN A 60 12.02 13.39 3.74
C GLN A 60 13.48 13.26 3.27
N LYS A 61 14.31 12.52 4.02
CA LYS A 61 15.70 12.22 3.61
C LYS A 61 15.79 11.40 2.33
N LEU A 62 14.76 10.62 2.01
CA LEU A 62 14.65 9.88 0.75
C LEU A 62 14.07 10.73 -0.40
N GLY A 63 13.75 12.00 -0.15
CA GLY A 63 13.26 12.94 -1.16
C GLY A 63 11.73 12.97 -1.31
N VAL A 64 11.00 12.38 -0.37
CA VAL A 64 9.54 12.52 -0.29
C VAL A 64 9.21 13.93 0.19
N ASN A 65 8.30 14.61 -0.52
CA ASN A 65 7.65 15.79 0.00
C ASN A 65 6.54 15.35 0.96
N VAL A 66 6.87 15.35 2.26
CA VAL A 66 5.97 14.86 3.32
C VAL A 66 4.76 15.78 3.49
N ASP A 67 4.91 17.09 3.27
CA ASP A 67 3.82 18.05 3.44
C ASP A 67 2.68 17.79 2.44
N ASP A 68 3.01 17.31 1.24
CA ASP A 68 2.06 16.95 0.18
C ASP A 68 1.75 15.44 0.12
N LEU A 69 2.27 14.63 1.04
CA LEU A 69 1.98 13.20 1.09
C LEU A 69 0.67 12.96 1.85
N ILE A 70 -0.30 12.34 1.18
CA ILE A 70 -1.54 11.91 1.85
C ILE A 70 -1.22 10.70 2.73
N VAL A 71 -1.30 10.84 4.05
CA VAL A 71 -1.08 9.74 4.99
C VAL A 71 -2.39 9.38 5.69
N SER A 72 -2.66 8.08 5.79
CA SER A 72 -3.78 7.55 6.57
C SER A 72 -3.31 6.40 7.46
N GLN A 73 -3.72 6.44 8.73
CA GLN A 73 -3.51 5.38 9.72
C GLN A 73 -4.87 4.75 10.06
N PRO A 74 -5.25 3.65 9.39
CA PRO A 74 -6.53 3.01 9.58
C PRO A 74 -6.53 2.09 10.82
N ASP A 75 -7.68 2.01 11.49
CA ASP A 75 -7.93 1.12 12.63
C ASP A 75 -8.18 -0.33 12.19
N THR A 76 -8.69 -0.56 10.97
CA THR A 76 -9.00 -1.92 10.47
C THR A 76 -8.60 -2.13 9.01
N GLY A 77 -8.44 -3.40 8.63
CA GLY A 77 -8.15 -3.80 7.24
C GLY A 77 -9.26 -3.38 6.27
N GLU A 78 -10.53 -3.43 6.67
CA GLU A 78 -11.65 -2.92 5.87
C GLU A 78 -11.49 -1.43 5.61
N GLN A 79 -11.24 -0.64 6.65
CA GLN A 79 -11.08 0.81 6.55
C GLN A 79 -9.89 1.17 5.64
N ALA A 80 -8.75 0.49 5.81
CA ALA A 80 -7.58 0.69 4.95
C ALA A 80 -7.90 0.49 3.45
N LEU A 81 -8.64 -0.57 3.13
CA LEU A 81 -9.03 -0.91 1.77
C LEU A 81 -10.13 0.02 1.22
N GLU A 82 -11.05 0.48 2.07
CA GLU A 82 -12.06 1.49 1.71
C GLU A 82 -11.43 2.84 1.40
N ILE A 83 -10.48 3.30 2.22
CA ILE A 83 -9.72 4.54 1.98
C ILE A 83 -8.95 4.43 0.67
N THR A 84 -8.23 3.32 0.45
CA THR A 84 -7.53 3.03 -0.81
C THR A 84 -8.48 3.17 -1.99
N ASP A 85 -9.65 2.54 -1.91
CA ASP A 85 -10.64 2.52 -2.96
C ASP A 85 -11.26 3.91 -3.22
N MET A 86 -11.50 4.70 -2.18
CA MET A 86 -11.94 6.10 -2.29
C MET A 86 -10.89 6.96 -3.02
N LEU A 87 -9.61 6.84 -2.62
CA LEU A 87 -8.51 7.58 -3.25
C LEU A 87 -8.36 7.21 -4.72
N VAL A 88 -8.40 5.93 -5.05
CA VAL A 88 -8.33 5.45 -6.44
C VAL A 88 -9.53 5.95 -7.25
N ARG A 89 -10.77 5.88 -6.71
CA ARG A 89 -11.97 6.35 -7.41
C ARG A 89 -11.97 7.85 -7.68
N SER A 90 -11.33 8.65 -6.82
CA SER A 90 -11.21 10.10 -7.02
C SER A 90 -10.40 10.47 -8.27
N ALA A 91 -9.55 9.55 -8.74
CA ALA A 91 -8.56 9.80 -9.79
C ALA A 91 -7.61 10.98 -9.50
N ALA A 92 -7.51 11.40 -8.24
CA ALA A 92 -6.62 12.47 -7.78
C ALA A 92 -5.24 11.94 -7.32
N VAL A 93 -5.06 10.62 -7.23
CA VAL A 93 -3.83 9.99 -6.73
C VAL A 93 -3.21 9.11 -7.82
N ASP A 94 -1.92 9.32 -8.06
CA ASP A 94 -1.11 8.57 -9.02
C ASP A 94 -0.51 7.29 -8.42
N VAL A 95 -0.15 7.32 -7.13
CA VAL A 95 0.46 6.19 -6.41
C VAL A 95 -0.17 6.04 -5.03
N VAL A 96 -0.62 4.82 -4.69
CA VAL A 96 -1.05 4.47 -3.33
C VAL A 96 -0.19 3.32 -2.82
N ILE A 97 0.43 3.49 -1.66
CA ILE A 97 1.18 2.45 -0.94
C ILE A 97 0.34 1.96 0.24
N ILE A 98 0.31 0.65 0.47
CA ILE A 98 -0.32 0.03 1.64
C ILE A 98 0.76 -0.74 2.40
N ASP A 99 1.15 -0.23 3.56
CA ASP A 99 2.18 -0.81 4.45
C ASP A 99 1.54 -1.24 5.77
N SER A 100 1.22 -2.52 5.98
CA SER A 100 1.42 -3.67 5.10
C SER A 100 0.19 -4.58 5.07
N VAL A 101 0.15 -5.51 4.12
CA VAL A 101 -0.92 -6.53 4.03
C VAL A 101 -1.04 -7.31 5.32
N ALA A 102 0.07 -7.60 6.01
CA ALA A 102 0.06 -8.36 7.25
C ALA A 102 -0.71 -7.62 8.36
N ALA A 103 -0.67 -6.28 8.36
CA ALA A 103 -1.35 -5.41 9.30
C ALA A 103 -2.81 -5.08 8.93
N LEU A 104 -3.32 -5.58 7.80
CA LEU A 104 -4.73 -5.44 7.42
C LEU A 104 -5.61 -6.40 8.23
N THR A 105 -5.69 -6.17 9.53
CA THR A 105 -6.45 -7.00 10.47
C THR A 105 -7.95 -6.72 10.31
N PRO A 106 -8.77 -7.73 9.99
CA PRO A 106 -10.21 -7.55 9.87
C PRO A 106 -10.84 -7.06 11.18
N LYS A 107 -11.86 -6.22 11.10
CA LYS A 107 -12.56 -5.68 12.27
C LYS A 107 -13.01 -6.76 13.26
N ALA A 108 -13.55 -7.88 12.76
CA ALA A 108 -14.02 -8.96 13.61
C ALA A 108 -12.89 -9.69 14.36
N GLU A 109 -11.65 -9.62 13.89
CA GLU A 109 -10.48 -10.15 14.60
C GLU A 109 -9.99 -9.17 15.67
N ILE A 110 -10.12 -7.86 15.44
CA ILE A 110 -9.78 -6.81 16.41
C ILE A 110 -10.78 -6.79 17.58
N GLU A 111 -12.07 -6.98 17.29
CA GLU A 111 -13.14 -7.00 18.30
C GLU A 111 -13.28 -8.37 19.01
N GLY A 112 -12.64 -9.41 18.47
CA GLY A 112 -12.64 -10.76 19.05
C GLY A 112 -11.70 -10.92 20.25
N GLU A 113 -11.78 -12.06 20.92
CA GLU A 113 -10.86 -12.38 22.02
C GLU A 113 -9.57 -13.02 21.50
N MET A 114 -8.45 -12.79 22.19
CA MET A 114 -7.18 -13.44 21.85
C MET A 114 -7.32 -14.96 21.97
N GLY A 115 -7.17 -15.67 20.84
CA GLY A 115 -7.36 -17.12 20.76
C GLY A 115 -8.62 -17.53 19.99
N ASP A 116 -9.50 -16.58 19.66
CA ASP A 116 -10.62 -16.84 18.77
C ASP A 116 -10.16 -17.28 17.38
N THR A 117 -10.85 -18.28 16.84
CA THR A 117 -10.47 -18.88 15.57
C THR A 117 -11.16 -18.17 14.41
N HIS A 118 -10.44 -17.26 13.75
CA HIS A 118 -10.91 -16.56 12.55
C HIS A 118 -10.25 -17.12 11.27
N VAL A 119 -10.64 -18.32 10.86
CA VAL A 119 -10.01 -18.99 9.71
C VAL A 119 -10.22 -18.20 8.41
N GLY A 120 -9.12 -17.72 7.83
CA GLY A 120 -9.10 -17.16 6.47
C GLY A 120 -9.83 -15.84 6.29
N LEU A 121 -10.12 -15.11 7.38
CA LEU A 121 -10.88 -13.87 7.32
C LEU A 121 -10.15 -12.79 6.50
N GLN A 122 -8.86 -12.59 6.76
CA GLN A 122 -8.01 -11.66 6.00
C GLN A 122 -7.96 -12.02 4.50
N ALA A 123 -7.85 -13.31 4.15
CA ALA A 123 -7.83 -13.75 2.76
C ALA A 123 -9.15 -13.46 2.02
N ARG A 124 -10.29 -13.63 2.72
CA ARG A 124 -11.62 -13.28 2.17
C ARG A 124 -11.77 -11.77 1.98
N LEU A 125 -11.33 -10.98 2.96
CA LEU A 125 -11.32 -9.52 2.88
C LEU A 125 -10.54 -9.04 1.66
N MET A 126 -9.29 -9.49 1.53
CA MET A 126 -8.42 -9.16 0.39
C MET A 126 -9.06 -9.58 -0.94
N SER A 127 -9.60 -10.80 -1.03
CA SER A 127 -10.26 -11.29 -2.25
C SER A 127 -11.44 -10.42 -2.68
N GLN A 128 -12.22 -9.93 -1.73
CA GLN A 128 -13.36 -9.04 -2.01
C GLN A 128 -12.88 -7.65 -2.41
N ALA A 129 -11.88 -7.10 -1.70
CA ALA A 129 -11.35 -5.77 -1.96
C ALA A 129 -10.66 -5.68 -3.32
N LEU A 130 -9.76 -6.61 -3.63
CA LEU A 130 -9.03 -6.64 -4.91
C LEU A 130 -9.98 -6.74 -6.11
N ARG A 131 -11.08 -7.48 -5.98
CA ARG A 131 -12.11 -7.58 -7.03
C ARG A 131 -12.75 -6.23 -7.34
N LYS A 132 -13.00 -5.40 -6.32
CA LYS A 132 -13.55 -4.04 -6.48
C LYS A 132 -12.48 -3.06 -6.99
N LEU A 133 -11.29 -3.11 -6.39
CA LEU A 133 -10.19 -2.19 -6.66
C LEU A 133 -9.67 -2.30 -8.09
N THR A 134 -9.51 -3.50 -8.64
CA THR A 134 -8.84 -3.73 -9.93
C THR A 134 -9.43 -2.90 -11.07
N ALA A 135 -10.77 -2.81 -11.16
CA ALA A 135 -11.43 -2.03 -12.19
C ALA A 135 -11.20 -0.52 -12.02
N ASN A 136 -11.27 -0.03 -10.78
CA ASN A 136 -11.06 1.38 -10.46
C ASN A 136 -9.61 1.79 -10.73
N ILE A 137 -8.64 0.98 -10.29
CA ILE A 137 -7.20 1.17 -10.49
C ILE A 137 -6.88 1.34 -11.97
N LYS A 138 -7.44 0.47 -12.82
CA LYS A 138 -7.20 0.57 -14.26
C LYS A 138 -7.79 1.85 -14.87
N ARG A 139 -8.99 2.26 -14.41
CA ARG A 139 -9.69 3.45 -14.93
C ARG A 139 -9.04 4.76 -14.48
N SER A 140 -8.58 4.83 -13.23
CA SER A 140 -7.90 6.02 -12.69
C SER A 140 -6.43 6.10 -13.10
N ASN A 141 -5.87 5.02 -13.65
CA ASN A 141 -4.45 4.88 -13.96
C ASN A 141 -3.54 5.03 -12.72
N THR A 142 -4.09 4.79 -11.52
CA THR A 142 -3.34 4.81 -10.25
C THR A 142 -2.49 3.54 -10.13
N LEU A 143 -1.23 3.67 -9.72
CA LEU A 143 -0.41 2.53 -9.28
C LEU A 143 -0.72 2.23 -7.81
N VAL A 144 -1.07 0.98 -7.49
CA VAL A 144 -1.28 0.56 -6.10
C VAL A 144 -0.23 -0.46 -5.72
N ILE A 145 0.49 -0.22 -4.63
CA ILE A 145 1.56 -1.10 -4.15
C ILE A 145 1.18 -1.64 -2.78
N PHE A 146 1.18 -2.96 -2.64
CA PHE A 146 1.07 -3.64 -1.36
C PHE A 146 2.46 -4.05 -0.87
N ILE A 147 2.78 -3.69 0.37
CA ILE A 147 3.94 -4.25 1.07
C ILE A 147 3.48 -5.51 1.80
N ASN A 148 4.29 -6.56 1.75
CA ASN A 148 3.98 -7.81 2.44
C ASN A 148 5.24 -8.43 3.09
N GLN A 149 5.02 -9.32 4.04
CA GLN A 149 6.07 -10.01 4.77
C GLN A 149 6.13 -11.49 4.35
N ILE A 150 7.33 -12.08 4.38
CA ILE A 150 7.48 -13.52 4.18
C ILE A 150 7.00 -14.24 5.43
N ARG A 151 6.07 -15.19 5.29
CA ARG A 151 5.69 -16.12 6.36
C ARG A 151 6.41 -17.46 6.15
N MET A 152 7.03 -18.00 7.21
CA MET A 152 7.46 -19.39 7.19
C MET A 152 6.22 -20.29 7.23
N LYS A 153 6.16 -21.27 6.33
CA LYS A 153 5.13 -22.30 6.30
C LYS A 153 5.56 -23.51 7.11
#